data_AF-A0A2T0TP48-F1
#
_entry.id   AF-A0A2T0TP48-F1
#
_cell.length_a   1.000
_cell.length_b   1.000
_cell.length_c   1.000
_cell.angle_alpha   90.00
_cell.angle_beta   90.00
_cell.angle_gamma   90.00
#
_symmetry.space_group_name_H-M   'P 1'
#
loop_
_entity.id
_entity.type
_entity.pdbx_description
1 polymer ?
#
loop_
_entity_poly.entity_id
_entity_poly.type
_entity_poly.pdbx_seq_one_letter_code
_entity_poly.pdbx_strand_id
1 'polypeptide(L)'
;MPSSPDRRSRRLTELRAGLSVLTSAAADLGVGGQTEVRVLPDGRLWLAEQGIAVTAADVYQAARGLVAAQLDAIAQVSGDPVEDHALAWLVTLQTNEVMVALEDEPAREDDAAA
;
A
#
# COMPACT_ATOMS: atom_id res chain seq x y z
N MET A 1 -16.01 -0.33 30.12
CA MET A 1 -15.75 -0.57 28.68
C MET A 1 -14.89 -1.81 28.55
N PRO A 2 -15.42 -2.97 28.16
CA PRO A 2 -14.57 -4.13 27.94
C PRO A 2 -13.78 -3.91 26.65
N SER A 3 -12.46 -3.88 26.74
CA SER A 3 -11.57 -3.92 25.58
C SER A 3 -11.75 -5.27 24.91
N SER A 4 -12.62 -5.34 23.88
CA SER A 4 -12.97 -6.62 23.26
C SER A 4 -11.71 -7.29 22.70
N PRO A 5 -11.43 -8.56 23.04
CA PRO A 5 -10.28 -9.31 22.54
C PRO A 5 -10.17 -9.26 21.01
N ASP A 6 -11.30 -9.16 20.31
CA ASP A 6 -11.38 -9.04 18.84
C ASP A 6 -10.66 -7.80 18.31
N ARG A 7 -10.71 -6.66 19.03
CA ARG A 7 -10.02 -5.44 18.60
C ARG A 7 -8.51 -5.59 18.71
N ARG A 8 -8.02 -6.23 19.77
CA ARG A 8 -6.59 -6.49 19.97
C ARG A 8 -6.08 -7.48 18.92
N SER A 9 -6.83 -8.55 18.67
CA SER A 9 -6.50 -9.54 17.63
C SER A 9 -6.45 -8.90 16.25
N ARG A 10 -7.45 -8.08 15.91
CA ARG A 10 -7.48 -7.33 14.65
C ARG A 10 -6.28 -6.40 14.49
N ARG A 11 -5.98 -5.61 15.52
CA ARG A 11 -4.82 -4.70 15.49
C ARG A 11 -3.50 -5.45 15.31
N LEU A 12 -3.36 -6.63 15.93
CA LEU A 12 -2.18 -7.48 15.73
C LEU A 12 -2.09 -8.01 14.29
N THR A 13 -3.22 -8.41 13.70
CA THR A 13 -3.29 -8.81 12.30
C THR A 13 -2.89 -7.67 11.37
N GLU A 14 -3.44 -6.47 11.58
CA GLU A 14 -3.09 -5.26 10.81
C GLU A 14 -1.59 -4.93 10.94
N LEU A 15 -1.01 -5.01 12.14
CA LEU A 15 0.44 -4.79 12.34
C LEU A 15 1.29 -5.81 11.58
N ARG A 16 0.92 -7.09 11.59
CA ARG A 16 1.66 -8.14 10.87
C ARG A 16 1.54 -7.98 9.37
N ALA A 17 0.35 -7.61 8.87
CA ALA A 17 0.17 -7.25 7.47
C ALA A 17 1.03 -6.03 7.09
N GLY A 18 1.09 -5.02 7.95
CA GLY A 18 1.90 -3.83 7.72
C GLY A 18 3.41 -4.13 7.66
N LEU A 19 3.90 -5.02 8.53
CA LEU A 19 5.27 -5.51 8.47
C LEU A 19 5.56 -6.19 7.13
N SER A 20 4.67 -7.09 6.68
CA SER A 20 4.83 -7.76 5.39
C SER A 20 4.83 -6.77 4.21
N VAL A 21 3.95 -5.75 4.23
CA VAL A 21 3.92 -4.72 3.18
C VAL A 21 5.24 -3.93 3.16
N LEU A 22 5.75 -3.53 4.34
CA LEU A 22 6.98 -2.77 4.43
C LEU A 22 8.21 -3.59 4.00
N THR A 23 8.29 -4.87 4.39
CA THR A 23 9.41 -5.74 4.00
C THR A 23 9.41 -6.01 2.51
N SER A 24 8.23 -6.24 1.90
CA SER A 24 8.09 -6.36 0.45
C SER A 24 8.55 -5.09 -0.27
N ALA A 25 8.07 -3.92 0.16
CA ALA A 25 8.46 -2.65 -0.45
C ALA A 25 9.97 -2.37 -0.30
N ALA A 26 10.57 -2.74 0.84
CA ALA A 26 12.01 -2.65 1.04
C ALA A 26 12.78 -3.58 0.10
N ALA A 27 12.28 -4.81 -0.12
CA ALA A 27 12.88 -5.77 -1.04
C ALA A 27 12.85 -5.29 -2.50
N ASP A 28 11.78 -4.61 -2.91
CA ASP A 28 11.70 -3.97 -4.24
C ASP A 28 12.75 -2.87 -4.44
N LEU A 29 13.18 -2.23 -3.34
CA LEU A 29 14.27 -1.26 -3.31
C LEU A 29 15.65 -1.92 -3.09
N GLY A 30 15.73 -3.25 -3.13
CA GLY A 30 16.97 -4.01 -2.97
C GLY A 30 17.42 -4.21 -1.52
N VAL A 31 16.56 -3.92 -0.53
CA VAL A 31 16.85 -4.07 0.90
C VAL A 31 16.14 -5.29 1.47
N GLY A 32 16.90 -6.30 1.88
CA GLY A 32 16.36 -7.52 2.48
C GLY A 32 16.03 -8.61 1.45
N GLY A 33 15.13 -9.52 1.83
CA GLY A 33 14.70 -10.64 0.99
C GLY A 33 13.26 -10.46 0.50
N GLN A 34 12.95 -11.07 -0.65
CA GLN A 34 11.59 -11.10 -1.19
C GLN A 34 10.65 -11.85 -0.24
N THR A 35 9.59 -11.18 0.20
CA THR A 35 8.57 -11.78 1.07
C THR A 35 7.60 -12.62 0.24
N GLU A 36 7.43 -13.90 0.60
CA GLU A 36 6.51 -14.80 -0.08
C GLU A 36 5.05 -14.52 0.36
N VAL A 37 4.22 -14.06 -0.59
CA VAL A 37 2.79 -13.85 -0.42
C VAL A 37 2.02 -14.74 -1.40
N ARG A 38 1.02 -15.48 -0.90
CA ARG A 38 0.19 -16.38 -1.72
C ARG A 38 -1.29 -16.06 -1.56
N VAL A 39 -2.06 -16.18 -2.65
CA VAL A 39 -3.53 -16.09 -2.59
C VAL A 39 -4.09 -17.47 -2.25
N LEU A 40 -4.90 -17.55 -1.21
CA LEU A 40 -5.61 -18.76 -0.80
C LEU A 40 -6.91 -18.95 -1.62
N PRO A 41 -7.44 -20.19 -1.71
CA PRO A 41 -8.68 -20.45 -2.47
C PRO A 41 -9.91 -19.65 -2.01
N ASP A 42 -9.91 -19.18 -0.76
CA ASP A 42 -10.97 -18.35 -0.18
C ASP A 42 -10.76 -16.84 -0.40
N GLY A 43 -9.76 -16.46 -1.20
CA GLY A 43 -9.43 -15.07 -1.52
C GLY A 43 -8.60 -14.33 -0.46
N ARG A 44 -8.25 -14.98 0.67
CA ARG A 44 -7.33 -14.39 1.63
C ARG A 44 -5.88 -14.46 1.14
N LEU A 45 -5.04 -13.59 1.69
CA LEU A 45 -3.60 -13.58 1.46
C LEU A 45 -2.88 -14.33 2.58
N TRP A 46 -2.05 -15.29 2.23
CA TRP A 46 -1.13 -15.97 3.13
C TRP A 46 0.21 -15.26 3.13
N LEU A 47 0.60 -14.74 4.30
CA LEU A 47 1.88 -14.09 4.52
C LEU A 47 2.83 -15.12 5.13
N ALA A 48 3.72 -15.70 4.31
CA ALA A 48 4.47 -16.89 4.68
C ALA A 48 5.41 -16.66 5.88
N GLU A 49 6.09 -15.51 5.89
CA GLU A 49 7.02 -15.13 6.96
C GLU A 49 6.32 -14.94 8.31
N GLN A 50 5.07 -14.48 8.32
CA GLN A 50 4.31 -14.25 9.54
C GLN A 50 3.42 -15.45 9.91
N GLY A 51 3.26 -16.43 9.02
CA GLY A 51 2.44 -17.63 9.23
C GLY A 51 0.96 -17.32 9.46
N ILE A 52 0.41 -16.32 8.76
CA ILE A 52 -0.98 -15.87 8.93
C ILE A 52 -1.73 -15.71 7.61
N ALA A 53 -3.04 -15.93 7.66
CA ALA A 53 -3.97 -15.58 6.60
C ALA A 53 -4.66 -14.24 6.94
N VAL A 54 -4.63 -13.30 6.01
CA VAL A 54 -5.20 -11.95 6.15
C VAL A 54 -6.19 -11.66 5.01
N THR A 55 -7.17 -10.80 5.27
CA THR A 55 -8.09 -10.33 4.24
C THR A 55 -7.50 -9.13 3.49
N ALA A 56 -8.07 -8.81 2.32
CA ALA A 56 -7.74 -7.57 1.61
C ALA A 56 -8.03 -6.32 2.46
N ALA A 57 -9.06 -6.36 3.32
CA ALA A 57 -9.36 -5.28 4.23
C ALA A 57 -8.27 -5.09 5.30
N ASP A 58 -7.71 -6.18 5.84
CA ASP A 58 -6.61 -6.10 6.81
C ASP A 58 -5.37 -5.48 6.17
N VAL A 59 -5.04 -5.88 4.93
CA VAL A 59 -3.92 -5.31 4.17
C VAL A 59 -4.15 -3.84 3.86
N TYR A 60 -5.35 -3.46 3.41
CA TYR A 60 -5.68 -2.06 3.13
C TYR A 60 -5.55 -1.18 4.37
N GLN A 61 -6.10 -1.61 5.52
CA GLN A 61 -6.00 -0.83 6.76
C GLN A 61 -4.55 -0.75 7.25
N ALA A 62 -3.79 -1.84 7.13
CA ALA A 62 -2.37 -1.86 7.48
C ALA A 62 -1.54 -0.90 6.61
N ALA A 63 -1.71 -0.96 5.28
CA ALA A 63 -1.02 -0.08 4.34
C ALA A 63 -1.39 1.39 4.57
N ARG A 64 -2.68 1.70 4.78
CA ARG A 64 -3.13 3.05 5.13
C ARG A 64 -2.48 3.55 6.42
N GLY A 65 -2.42 2.71 7.45
CA GLY A 65 -1.75 3.03 8.71
C GLY A 65 -0.25 3.30 8.54
N LEU A 66 0.42 2.50 7.73
CA LEU A 66 1.84 2.66 7.42
C LEU A 66 2.13 3.97 6.67
N VAL A 67 1.33 4.30 5.66
CA VAL A 67 1.46 5.55 4.90
C VAL A 67 1.20 6.76 5.79
N ALA A 68 0.16 6.71 6.65
CA ALA A 68 -0.12 7.78 7.60
C ALA A 68 1.04 8.01 8.58
N ALA A 69 1.63 6.93 9.08
CA ALA A 69 2.80 7.02 9.98
C ALA A 69 4.03 7.60 9.27
N GLN A 70 4.24 7.27 7.99
CA GLN A 70 5.34 7.85 7.21
C GLN A 70 5.14 9.33 6.92
N LEU A 71 3.93 9.75 6.54
CA LEU A 71 3.61 11.16 6.34
C LEU A 71 3.83 11.97 7.63
N ASP A 72 3.39 11.46 8.77
CA ASP A 72 3.63 12.06 10.08
C ASP A 72 5.14 12.15 10.41
N ALA A 73 5.90 11.08 10.16
CA ALA A 73 7.35 11.09 10.38
C ALA A 73 8.09 12.10 9.48
N ILE A 74 7.70 12.22 8.21
CA ILE A 74 8.27 13.21 7.28
C ILE A 74 7.95 14.64 7.75
N ALA A 75 6.70 14.90 8.15
CA ALA A 75 6.30 16.19 8.70
C ALA A 75 7.13 16.57 9.94
N GLN A 76 7.32 15.62 10.86
CA GLN A 76 8.14 15.83 12.06
C GLN A 76 9.61 16.13 11.75
N VAL A 77 10.20 15.45 10.76
CA VAL A 77 11.62 15.64 10.39
C VAL A 77 11.83 16.92 9.58
N SER A 78 10.91 17.23 8.67
CA SER A 78 10.98 18.42 7.80
C SER A 78 10.64 19.71 8.55
N GLY A 79 9.78 19.64 9.56
CA GLY A 79 9.21 20.81 10.23
C GLY A 79 8.03 21.43 9.48
N ASP A 80 7.66 20.90 8.32
CA ASP A 80 6.54 21.38 7.51
C ASP A 80 5.23 20.67 7.91
N PRO A 81 4.06 21.28 7.63
CA PRO A 81 2.77 20.65 7.84
C PRO A 81 2.63 19.32 7.10
N VAL A 82 1.94 18.35 7.71
CA VAL A 82 1.68 17.04 7.08
C VAL A 82 0.82 17.17 5.83
N GLU A 83 -0.04 18.19 5.78
CA GLU A 83 -0.89 18.52 4.64
C GLU A 83 -0.08 18.84 3.39
N ASP A 84 1.03 19.55 3.53
CA ASP A 84 1.87 19.94 2.40
C ASP A 84 2.52 18.72 1.74
N HIS A 85 3.02 17.77 2.56
CA HIS A 85 3.55 16.49 2.08
C HIS A 85 2.47 15.61 1.45
N ALA A 86 1.30 15.51 2.08
CA ALA A 86 0.19 14.73 1.58
C ALA A 86 -0.32 15.28 0.23
N LEU A 87 -0.46 16.60 0.10
CA LEU A 87 -0.88 17.25 -1.15
C LEU A 87 0.15 17.05 -2.25
N ALA A 88 1.44 17.19 -1.96
CA ALA A 88 2.50 16.95 -2.93
C ALA A 88 2.42 15.52 -3.50
N TRP A 89 2.28 14.51 -2.65
CA TRP A 89 2.15 13.12 -3.08
C TRP A 89 0.88 12.87 -3.90
N LEU A 90 -0.25 13.44 -3.49
CA LEU A 90 -1.52 13.30 -4.21
C LEU A 90 -1.42 13.89 -5.62
N VAL A 91 -0.85 15.09 -5.77
CA VAL A 91 -0.64 15.72 -7.09
C VAL A 91 0.26 14.87 -7.97
N THR A 92 1.35 14.32 -7.41
CA THR A 92 2.23 13.42 -8.16
C THR A 92 1.48 12.17 -8.62
N LEU A 93 0.72 11.52 -7.74
CA LEU A 93 -0.04 10.30 -8.10
C LEU A 93 -1.09 10.58 -9.18
N GLN A 94 -1.84 11.68 -9.06
CA GLN A 94 -2.82 12.10 -10.06
C GLN A 94 -2.17 12.41 -11.41
N THR A 95 -1.00 13.05 -11.39
CA THR A 95 -0.23 13.32 -12.62
C THR A 95 0.24 12.03 -13.27
N ASN A 96 0.75 11.08 -12.49
CA ASN A 96 1.20 9.78 -12.98
C ASN A 96 0.02 8.97 -13.56
N GLU A 97 -1.15 9.00 -12.93
CA GLU A 97 -2.36 8.36 -13.44
C GLU A 97 -2.75 8.89 -14.83
N VAL A 98 -2.71 10.22 -15.03
CA VAL A 98 -2.95 10.83 -16.34
C VAL A 98 -1.92 10.40 -17.37
N MET A 99 -0.63 10.38 -17.01
CA MET A 99 0.44 9.98 -17.94
C MET A 99 0.29 8.52 -18.38
N VAL A 100 0.01 7.61 -17.46
CA VAL A 100 -0.24 6.19 -17.78
C VAL A 100 -1.45 6.05 -18.69
N ALA A 101 -2.54 6.78 -18.41
CA ALA A 101 -3.74 6.74 -19.26
C ALA A 101 -3.50 7.23 -20.69
N LEU A 102 -2.59 8.18 -20.90
CA LEU A 102 -2.21 8.67 -22.24
C LEU A 102 -1.33 7.68 -23.01
N GLU A 103 -0.48 6.92 -22.32
CA GLU A 103 0.34 5.85 -22.91
C GLU A 103 -0.51 4.65 -23.35
N ASP A 104 -1.64 4.41 -22.67
CA ASP A 104 -2.57 3.32 -22.94
C ASP A 104 -3.60 3.64 -24.04
N GLU A 105 -3.65 4.86 -24.60
CA GLU A 105 -4.48 5.18 -25.77
C GLU A 105 -3.78 4.69 -27.05
N PRO A 106 -4.19 3.57 -27.67
CA PRO A 106 -3.59 3.11 -28.92
C PRO A 106 -3.96 4.08 -30.04
N ALA A 107 -3.01 4.33 -30.95
CA ALA A 107 -3.16 5.09 -32.20
C ALA A 107 -4.53 4.89 -32.85
N ARG A 108 -5.49 5.75 -32.51
CA ARG A 108 -6.88 5.71 -32.97
C ARG A 108 -7.12 6.71 -34.10
N GLU A 109 -6.08 6.98 -34.89
CA GLU A 109 -6.08 7.94 -36.00
C GLU A 109 -5.15 7.45 -37.12
N ASP A 110 -5.37 6.25 -37.67
CA ASP A 110 -4.81 5.92 -39.00
C ASP A 110 -5.75 5.09 -39.89
N ASP A 111 -7.02 4.92 -39.49
CA ASP A 111 -8.02 4.15 -40.24
C ASP A 111 -9.16 5.03 -40.80
N ALA A 112 -8.82 6.27 -41.17
CA ALA A 112 -9.68 7.18 -41.93
C ALA A 112 -9.17 7.41 -43.36
N ALA A 113 -8.57 6.38 -43.96
CA ALA A 113 -8.20 6.36 -45.38
C ALA A 113 -8.38 4.95 -45.98
N ALA A 114 -9.63 4.55 -46.22
CA ALA A 114 -9.98 3.45 -47.12
C ALA A 114 -11.33 3.72 -47.80
#